data_AF-A0A965PKU7-F1
#
_entry.id   AF-A0A965PKU7-F1
#
_cell.length_a   1.000
_cell.length_b   1.000
_cell.length_c   1.000
_cell.angle_alpha   90.00
_cell.angle_beta   90.00
_cell.angle_gamma   90.00
#
_symmetry.space_group_name_H-M   'P 1'
#
loop_
_entity.id
_entity.type
_entity.pdbx_description
1 polymer ?
#
loop_
_entity_poly.entity_id
_entity_poly.type
_entity_poly.pdbx_seq_one_letter_code
_entity_poly.pdbx_strand_id
1 'polypeptide(L)' 'MATVFTTKGDMDVSLLEKKEGFVDNDNEYTTWVEYWHEGELVHRSAHVTLKQMPVFAGAEAASF' A
#
# COMPACT_ATOMS: atom_id res chain seq x y z
N MET A 1 -14.29 -16.66 -7.38
CA MET A 1 -13.15 -16.69 -6.43
C MET A 1 -12.25 -15.53 -6.82
N ALA A 2 -11.93 -14.64 -5.88
CA ALA A 2 -11.19 -13.41 -6.16
C ALA A 2 -9.70 -13.68 -5.92
N THR A 3 -8.84 -13.29 -6.86
CA THR A 3 -7.39 -13.46 -6.76
C THR A 3 -6.68 -12.13 -6.54
N VAL A 4 -5.52 -12.18 -5.91
CA VAL A 4 -4.60 -11.06 -5.77
C VAL A 4 -3.21 -11.46 -6.26
N PHE A 5 -2.54 -10.58 -6.99
CA PHE A 5 -1.16 -10.78 -7.39
C PHE A 5 -0.25 -10.51 -6.20
N THR A 6 0.44 -11.54 -5.74
CA THR A 6 1.31 -11.50 -4.56
C THR A 6 2.77 -11.74 -4.95
N THR A 7 3.68 -11.62 -3.97
CA THR A 7 5.07 -12.04 -4.13
C THR A 7 5.24 -13.54 -4.46
N LYS A 8 4.20 -14.36 -4.24
CA LYS A 8 4.16 -15.80 -4.56
C LYS A 8 3.36 -16.11 -5.84
N GLY A 9 3.03 -15.08 -6.63
CA GLY A 9 2.14 -15.19 -7.79
C GLY A 9 0.68 -14.92 -7.45
N ASP A 10 -0.23 -15.25 -8.37
CA ASP A 10 -1.66 -15.11 -8.14
C ASP A 10 -2.15 -16.09 -7.06
N MET A 11 -2.76 -15.56 -6.01
CA MET A 11 -3.32 -16.35 -4.91
C MET A 11 -4.79 -16.03 -4.72
N ASP A 12 -5.57 -17.03 -4.32
CA ASP A 12 -6.96 -16.81 -3.93
C ASP A 12 -7.03 -16.10 -2.57
N VAL A 13 -7.88 -15.08 -2.48
CA VAL A 13 -8.01 -14.24 -1.29
C VAL A 13 -8.49 -15.05 -0.07
N SER A 14 -9.19 -16.18 -0.25
CA SER A 14 -9.60 -17.04 0.88
C SER A 14 -8.45 -17.74 1.60
N LEU A 15 -7.27 -17.83 0.98
CA LEU A 15 -6.05 -18.39 1.58
C LEU A 15 -5.26 -17.36 2.38
N LEU A 16 -5.70 -16.11 2.40
CA LEU A 16 -4.95 -14.98 2.94
C LEU A 16 -5.69 -14.35 4.12
N GLU A 17 -4.93 -13.98 5.14
CA GLU A 17 -5.44 -13.12 6.21
C GLU A 17 -5.41 -11.67 5.70
N LYS A 18 -6.61 -11.08 5.55
CA LYS A 18 -6.75 -9.68 5.16
C LYS A 18 -6.70 -8.78 6.40
N LYS A 19 -5.79 -7.80 6.39
CA LYS A 19 -5.74 -6.71 7.38
C LYS A 19 -5.93 -5.38 6.69
N GLU A 20 -6.57 -4.45 7.36
CA GLU A 20 -6.78 -3.09 6.86
C GLU A 20 -6.56 -2.09 7.98
N GLY A 21 -6.17 -0.88 7.59
CA GLY A 21 -5.90 0.18 8.54
C GLY A 21 -5.77 1.52 7.85
N PHE A 22 -5.56 2.54 8.68
CA PHE A 22 -5.34 3.89 8.23
C PHE A 22 -4.35 4.60 9.16
N VAL A 23 -3.70 5.62 8.61
CA VAL A 23 -2.96 6.62 9.37
C VAL A 23 -3.52 7.98 8.99
N ASP A 24 -3.83 8.76 10.01
CA ASP A 24 -4.30 10.12 9.87
C ASP A 24 -3.44 11.02 10.76
N ASN A 25 -2.58 11.81 10.14
CA ASN A 25 -1.70 12.74 10.85
C ASN A 25 -1.72 14.12 10.17
N ASP A 26 -0.89 15.05 10.64
CA ASP A 26 -0.87 16.43 10.12
C ASP A 26 -0.41 16.53 8.65
N ASN A 27 0.27 15.50 8.14
CA ASN A 27 0.88 15.48 6.82
C ASN A 27 0.09 14.68 5.79
N GLU A 28 -0.54 13.57 6.22
CA GLU A 28 -1.22 12.64 5.32
C GLU A 28 -2.45 11.99 5.93
N TYR A 29 -3.32 11.55 5.03
CA TYR A 29 -4.33 10.54 5.30
C TYR A 29 -4.07 9.35 4.38
N THR A 30 -3.73 8.20 4.95
CA THR A 30 -3.40 6.99 4.20
C THR A 30 -4.28 5.85 4.67
N THR A 31 -4.83 5.08 3.74
CA THR A 31 -5.48 3.80 4.02
C THR A 31 -4.70 2.67 3.37
N TRP A 32 -4.74 1.48 3.95
CA TRP A 32 -4.10 0.32 3.36
C TRP A 32 -4.89 -0.96 3.56
N VAL A 33 -4.62 -1.90 2.65
CA VAL A 33 -5.03 -3.30 2.75
C VAL A 33 -3.79 -4.17 2.61
N GLU A 34 -3.68 -5.16 3.47
CA GLU A 34 -2.64 -6.16 3.51
C GLU A 34 -3.23 -7.55 3.36
N TYR A 35 -2.51 -8.42 2.67
CA TYR A 35 -2.79 -9.84 2.60
C TYR A 35 -1.59 -10.63 3.11
N TRP A 36 -1.84 -11.50 4.08
CA TRP A 36 -0.82 -12.30 4.74
C TRP A 36 -1.05 -13.79 4.47
N HIS A 37 0.02 -14.52 4.17
CA HIS A 37 0.01 -15.97 4.00
C HIS A 37 0.95 -16.61 5.02
N GLU A 38 0.43 -17.46 5.91
CA GLU A 38 1.23 -18.16 6.93
C GLU A 38 2.11 -17.24 7.79
N GLY A 39 1.60 -16.04 8.13
CA GLY A 39 2.33 -15.05 8.93
C GLY A 39 3.30 -14.17 8.14
N GLU A 40 3.38 -14.32 6.82
CA GLU A 40 4.19 -13.48 5.92
C GLU A 40 3.31 -12.49 5.16
N LEU A 41 3.70 -11.21 5.10
CA LEU A 41 3.02 -10.21 4.27
C LEU A 41 3.37 -10.43 2.80
N VAL A 42 2.40 -10.84 1.99
CA VAL A 42 2.62 -11.19 0.57
C VAL A 42 2.08 -10.14 -0.41
N HIS A 43 1.22 -9.23 0.06
CA HIS A 43 0.75 -8.08 -0.72
C HIS A 43 0.30 -6.96 0.19
N ARG A 44 0.66 -5.71 -0.14
CA ARG A 44 0.08 -4.50 0.48
C ARG A 44 -0.24 -3.49 -0.61
N SER A 45 -1.45 -2.92 -0.53
CA SER A 45 -1.87 -1.77 -1.32
C SER A 45 -2.19 -0.61 -0.39
N ALA A 46 -1.57 0.54 -0.62
CA ALA A 46 -1.75 1.74 0.19
C ALA A 46 -2.18 2.91 -0.70
N HIS A 47 -3.19 3.65 -0.25
CA HIS A 47 -3.67 4.87 -0.89
C HIS A 47 -3.34 6.04 0.02
N VAL A 48 -2.43 6.90 -0.43
CA VAL A 48 -1.90 8.03 0.33
C VAL A 48 -2.50 9.33 -0.23
N THR A 49 -3.08 10.14 0.66
CA THR A 49 -3.51 11.51 0.35
C THR A 49 -2.67 12.48 1.17
N LEU A 50 -1.81 13.25 0.50
CA LEU A 50 -1.00 14.28 1.15
C LEU A 50 -1.88 15.49 1.48
N LYS A 51 -1.87 15.92 2.74
CA LYS A 51 -2.57 17.13 3.22
C LYS A 51 -1.73 18.38 3.06
N GLN A 52 -0.42 18.19 3.01
CA GLN A 52 0.55 19.26 2.79
C GLN A 52 1.32 19.01 1.50
N MET A 53 1.72 20.08 0.82
CA MET A 53 2.61 19.96 -0.33
C MET A 53 3.96 19.43 0.16
N PRO A 54 4.46 18.31 -0.39
CA PRO A 54 5.79 17.83 -0.06
C PRO A 54 6.80 18.91 -0.45
N VAL A 55 7.61 19.34 0.52
CA VAL A 55 8.74 20.22 0.25
C VAL A 55 9.81 19.38 -0.44
N PHE A 56 9.78 19.34 -1.78
CA PHE A 56 10.84 18.71 -2.56
C PHE A 56 12.12 19.56 -2.45
N ALA A 57 12.96 19.26 -1.47
CA ALA A 57 14.32 19.78 -1.41
C ALA A 57 15.17 19.08 -2.50
N GLY A 58 15.03 19.53 -3.75
CA GLY A 58 15.79 18.99 -4.88
C GLY A 58 14.98 18.73 -6.15
N ALA A 59 14.08 19.65 -6.55
CA ALA A 59 13.48 19.60 -7.88
C ALA A 59 14.53 19.95 -8.96
N GLU A 60 15.47 19.05 -9.19
CA GLU A 60 16.11 18.94 -10.50
C GLU A 60 15.01 18.43 -11.43
N ALA A 61 14.48 19.32 -12.27
CA ALA A 61 13.51 18.93 -13.29
C ALA A 61 14.17 17.88 -14.19
N ALA A 62 13.80 16.61 -14.02
CA ALA A 62 14.13 15.58 -14.99
C ALA A 62 13.42 15.97 -16.30
N SER A 63 14.21 16.46 -17.26
CA SER A 63 13.76 16.65 -18.63
C SER A 63 13.78 15.29 -19.32
N PHE A 64 12.64 14.89 -19.87
CA PHE A 64 12.52 13.68 -20.70
C PHE A 64 12.81 14.00 -22.18
#